data_AF-A0A2E2KHX7-F1
#
_entry.id   AF-A0A2E2KHX7-F1
#
_cell.length_a   1.000
_cell.length_b   1.000
_cell.length_c   1.000
_cell.angle_alpha   90.00
_cell.angle_beta   90.00
_cell.angle_gamma   90.00
#
_symmetry.space_group_name_H-M   'P 1'
#
loop_
_entity.id
_entity.type
_entity.pdbx_description
1 polymer ?
#
loop_
_entity_poly.entity_id
_entity_poly.type
_entity_poly.pdbx_seq_one_letter_code
_entity_poly.pdbx_strand_id
1 'polypeptide(L)'
;MLTRRQFLMGSLPLSLVGCTTHDAFRIAQSVARGSSIEDVVVSRAQSKATGWVTNPASLVNDVKRVERFLTSVSSAWGGDESIKPSPKAYVKYTDGYASRAVVDFETGVVRVESQHKQHLKQSIINTLLTPSNPEGVDLFSDQEVPLGDEPLLFNQIVDQDSKPIRWAWRAGRYASYLLSKGTKTRQISMPDGQKKRVSYVEFPLVQQHSLTRKHKYAVYVERYAAAYKLSPALVYAIIETESNFNPYAVSWVPAYGLMQIVPTTAGRDAFELIH
;
A
#
# COMPACT_ATOMS: atom_id res chain seq x y z
N MET A 1 -35.08 -16.32 -40.18
CA MET A 1 -35.57 -16.99 -38.96
C MET A 1 -34.80 -18.28 -38.79
N LEU A 2 -33.83 -18.29 -37.88
CA LEU A 2 -33.09 -19.49 -37.46
C LEU A 2 -33.01 -19.45 -35.94
N THR A 3 -33.45 -20.53 -35.34
CA THR A 3 -33.95 -20.67 -33.99
C THR A 3 -32.84 -20.72 -32.95
N ARG A 4 -33.01 -19.90 -31.89
CA ARG A 4 -32.35 -20.02 -30.58
C ARG A 4 -32.53 -21.44 -30.02
N ARG A 5 -31.57 -22.33 -30.22
CA ARG A 5 -31.27 -23.48 -29.33
C ARG A 5 -30.17 -24.30 -29.98
N GLN A 6 -28.98 -24.23 -29.38
CA GLN A 6 -27.80 -25.11 -29.49
C GLN A 6 -26.53 -24.30 -29.73
N PHE A 7 -25.98 -23.75 -28.64
CA PHE A 7 -24.54 -23.70 -28.43
C PHE A 7 -24.33 -23.69 -26.91
N LEU A 8 -24.42 -24.87 -26.31
CA LEU A 8 -24.15 -25.13 -24.90
C LEU A 8 -23.09 -26.22 -24.89
N MET A 9 -21.82 -25.82 -24.89
CA MET A 9 -20.68 -26.54 -24.34
C MET A 9 -19.46 -25.64 -24.47
N GLY A 10 -18.86 -25.26 -23.33
CA GLY A 10 -17.50 -24.73 -23.29
C GLY A 10 -17.36 -23.28 -22.84
N SER A 11 -17.86 -22.93 -21.65
CA SER A 11 -17.25 -21.86 -20.86
C SER A 11 -17.52 -22.11 -19.38
N LEU A 12 -16.53 -22.66 -18.67
CA LEU A 12 -16.51 -22.58 -17.21
C LEU A 12 -16.62 -21.09 -16.84
N PRO A 13 -17.57 -20.67 -15.99
CA PRO A 13 -17.50 -19.35 -15.40
C PRO A 13 -16.29 -19.35 -14.46
N LEU A 14 -15.22 -18.63 -14.83
CA LEU A 14 -14.16 -18.26 -13.90
C LEU A 14 -14.78 -17.28 -12.89
N SER A 15 -15.41 -17.82 -11.84
CA SER A 15 -15.78 -17.03 -10.67
C SER A 15 -14.50 -16.68 -9.93
N LEU A 16 -14.02 -15.44 -10.11
CA LEU A 16 -12.89 -14.86 -9.39
C LEU A 16 -13.27 -14.62 -7.93
N VAL A 17 -13.44 -15.69 -7.15
CA VAL A 17 -13.53 -15.64 -5.68
C VAL A 17 -12.12 -15.87 -5.14
N GLY A 18 -11.27 -14.86 -5.31
CA GLY A 18 -9.91 -14.83 -4.77
C GLY A 18 -9.87 -14.31 -3.34
N CYS A 19 -8.97 -14.86 -2.53
CA CYS A 19 -8.67 -14.39 -1.19
C CYS A 19 -8.03 -12.99 -1.18
N THR A 20 -8.05 -12.36 -0.02
CA THR A 20 -7.71 -10.95 0.17
C THR A 20 -6.62 -10.80 1.24
N THR A 21 -5.73 -9.80 1.08
CA THR A 21 -4.76 -9.33 2.07
C THR A 21 -5.36 -9.04 3.46
N HIS A 22 -6.66 -8.75 3.60
CA HIS A 22 -7.34 -8.66 4.89
C HIS A 22 -7.48 -9.99 5.60
N ASP A 23 -7.92 -11.01 4.87
CA ASP A 23 -8.04 -12.35 5.43
C ASP A 23 -6.65 -12.80 5.90
N ALA A 24 -5.61 -12.51 5.09
CA ALA A 24 -4.22 -12.72 5.49
C ALA A 24 -3.83 -11.98 6.77
N PHE A 25 -4.16 -10.69 6.90
CA PHE A 25 -3.82 -9.91 8.09
C PHE A 25 -4.60 -10.37 9.32
N ARG A 26 -5.91 -10.62 9.22
CA ARG A 26 -6.73 -11.12 10.33
C ARG A 26 -6.24 -12.45 10.87
N ILE A 27 -5.88 -13.37 9.96
CA ILE A 27 -5.34 -14.67 10.34
C ILE A 27 -3.96 -14.47 10.96
N ALA A 28 -3.06 -13.69 10.34
CA ALA A 28 -1.74 -13.39 10.89
C ALA A 28 -1.80 -12.75 12.29
N GLN A 29 -2.77 -11.86 12.55
CA GLN A 29 -2.96 -11.27 13.87
C GLN A 29 -3.48 -12.30 14.90
N SER A 30 -4.37 -13.21 14.50
CA SER A 30 -4.82 -14.32 15.36
C SER A 30 -3.66 -15.28 15.68
N VAL A 31 -2.81 -15.56 14.70
CA VAL A 31 -1.62 -16.41 14.86
C VAL A 31 -0.60 -15.77 15.78
N ALA A 32 -0.34 -14.47 15.61
CA ALA A 32 0.49 -13.69 16.52
C ALA A 32 -0.02 -13.65 17.97
N ARG A 33 -1.31 -14.00 18.21
CA ARG A 33 -1.91 -14.14 19.54
C ARG A 33 -1.89 -15.59 20.07
N GLY A 34 -1.15 -16.49 19.41
CA GLY A 34 -0.89 -17.86 19.86
C GLY A 34 -1.80 -18.93 19.26
N SER A 35 -2.63 -18.60 18.26
CA SER A 35 -3.43 -19.60 17.54
C SER A 35 -2.61 -20.29 16.44
N SER A 36 -2.86 -21.57 16.17
CA SER A 36 -2.22 -22.23 15.02
C SER A 36 -2.79 -21.68 13.70
N ILE A 37 -1.96 -21.56 12.67
CA ILE A 37 -2.40 -21.11 11.33
C ILE A 37 -3.49 -22.07 10.83
N GLU A 38 -3.29 -23.38 11.02
CA GLU A 38 -4.18 -24.44 10.56
C GLU A 38 -5.57 -24.31 11.20
N ASP A 39 -5.67 -24.12 12.52
CA ASP A 39 -6.95 -24.00 13.22
C ASP A 39 -7.71 -22.71 12.87
N VAL A 40 -7.00 -21.58 12.75
CA VAL A 40 -7.60 -20.29 12.37
C VAL A 40 -8.07 -20.32 10.91
N VAL A 41 -7.30 -20.98 10.04
CA VAL A 41 -7.66 -21.15 8.63
C VAL A 41 -8.85 -22.11 8.50
N VAL A 42 -8.86 -23.25 9.19
CA VAL A 42 -9.95 -24.25 9.13
C VAL A 42 -11.27 -23.68 9.67
N SER A 43 -11.23 -23.00 10.81
CA SER A 43 -12.42 -22.35 11.39
C SER A 43 -13.00 -21.25 10.50
N ARG A 44 -12.16 -20.52 9.73
CA ARG A 44 -12.61 -19.54 8.74
C ARG A 44 -13.04 -20.16 7.41
N ALA A 45 -12.43 -21.27 7.00
CA ALA A 45 -12.77 -21.98 5.76
C ALA A 45 -14.22 -22.44 5.76
N GLN A 46 -14.77 -22.84 6.91
CA GLN A 46 -16.19 -23.19 7.06
C GLN A 46 -17.15 -22.01 6.76
N SER A 47 -16.69 -20.76 6.91
CA SER A 47 -17.47 -19.54 6.64
C SER A 47 -17.31 -18.98 5.21
N LYS A 48 -16.25 -19.36 4.49
CA LYS A 48 -15.88 -18.87 3.14
C LYS A 48 -15.47 -20.04 2.23
N ALA A 49 -16.31 -21.08 2.16
CA ALA A 49 -16.02 -22.35 1.49
C ALA A 49 -15.54 -22.22 0.03
N THR A 50 -15.88 -21.15 -0.69
CA THR A 50 -15.53 -20.96 -2.10
C THR A 50 -14.12 -20.42 -2.35
N GLY A 51 -13.53 -19.63 -1.45
CA GLY A 51 -12.20 -19.04 -1.65
C GLY A 51 -11.03 -20.00 -1.38
N TRP A 52 -11.24 -20.99 -0.50
CA TRP A 52 -10.25 -22.05 -0.23
C TRP A 52 -10.21 -23.09 -1.35
N VAL A 53 -11.35 -23.36 -2.00
CA VAL A 53 -11.47 -24.36 -3.07
C VAL A 53 -10.72 -23.95 -4.34
N THR A 54 -10.54 -22.65 -4.59
CA THR A 54 -9.94 -22.16 -5.83
C THR A 54 -8.41 -22.11 -5.79
N ASN A 55 -7.79 -21.69 -4.67
CA ASN A 55 -6.31 -21.71 -4.52
C ASN A 55 -5.85 -21.62 -3.04
N PRO A 56 -5.89 -22.72 -2.28
CA PRO A 56 -5.61 -22.71 -0.84
C PRO A 56 -4.15 -22.41 -0.50
N ALA A 57 -3.21 -22.77 -1.38
CA ALA A 57 -1.78 -22.52 -1.18
C ALA A 57 -1.42 -21.03 -1.22
N SER A 58 -2.06 -20.25 -2.11
CA SER A 58 -1.83 -18.80 -2.21
C SER A 58 -2.23 -18.08 -0.92
N LEU A 59 -3.39 -18.42 -0.36
CA LEU A 59 -3.85 -17.83 0.90
C LEU A 59 -2.87 -18.11 2.05
N VAL A 60 -2.43 -19.36 2.19
CA VAL A 60 -1.47 -19.72 3.24
C VAL A 60 -0.16 -18.95 3.08
N ASN A 61 0.32 -18.77 1.84
CA ASN A 61 1.51 -18.00 1.56
C ASN A 61 1.33 -16.51 1.87
N ASP A 62 0.17 -15.93 1.55
CA ASP A 62 -0.16 -14.53 1.86
C ASP A 62 -0.24 -14.30 3.37
N VAL A 63 -0.89 -15.22 4.11
CA VAL A 63 -0.94 -15.21 5.58
C VAL A 63 0.48 -15.24 6.15
N LYS A 64 1.30 -16.22 5.73
CA LYS A 64 2.69 -16.35 6.18
C LYS A 64 3.53 -15.13 5.83
N ARG A 65 3.27 -14.48 4.69
CA ARG A 65 3.97 -13.24 4.29
C ARG A 65 3.60 -12.08 5.20
N VAL A 66 2.31 -11.85 5.43
CA VAL A 66 1.85 -10.78 6.33
C VAL A 66 2.28 -11.04 7.77
N GLU A 67 2.20 -12.28 8.25
CA GLU A 67 2.68 -12.66 9.58
C GLU A 67 4.17 -12.39 9.75
N ARG A 68 5.01 -12.83 8.79
CA ARG A 68 6.44 -12.52 8.80
C ARG A 68 6.69 -11.02 8.82
N PHE A 69 5.99 -10.26 7.99
CA PHE A 69 6.08 -8.80 7.98
C PHE A 69 5.79 -8.19 9.35
N LEU A 70 4.67 -8.58 9.98
CA LEU A 70 4.26 -8.04 11.28
C LEU A 70 5.24 -8.40 12.39
N THR A 71 5.70 -9.64 12.40
CA THR A 71 6.71 -10.11 13.34
C THR A 71 8.01 -9.34 13.13
N SER A 72 8.51 -9.22 11.91
CA SER A 72 9.74 -8.50 11.59
C SER A 72 9.68 -7.02 11.98
N VAL A 73 8.58 -6.32 11.67
CA VAL A 73 8.42 -4.91 12.03
C VAL A 73 8.32 -4.75 13.55
N SER A 74 7.55 -5.60 14.23
CA SER A 74 7.42 -5.57 15.70
C SER A 74 8.74 -5.86 16.40
N SER A 75 9.50 -6.84 15.92
CA SER A 75 10.84 -7.15 16.43
C SER A 75 11.81 -5.99 16.20
N ALA A 76 11.76 -5.34 15.03
CA ALA A 76 12.69 -4.27 14.69
C ALA A 76 12.37 -2.95 15.40
N TRP A 77 11.10 -2.61 15.66
CA TRP A 77 10.70 -1.29 16.14
C TRP A 77 9.99 -1.27 17.51
N GLY A 78 9.50 -2.41 17.98
CA GLY A 78 8.57 -2.49 19.11
C GLY A 78 7.10 -2.46 18.67
N GLY A 79 6.22 -3.07 19.48
CA GLY A 79 4.81 -3.30 19.13
C GLY A 79 4.04 -2.01 18.79
N ASP A 80 4.12 -0.99 19.65
CA ASP A 80 3.42 0.29 19.46
C ASP A 80 3.98 1.14 18.31
N GLU A 81 5.23 0.87 17.93
CA GLU A 81 5.94 1.56 16.87
C GLU A 81 5.82 0.85 15.52
N SER A 82 5.04 -0.22 15.42
CA SER A 82 4.83 -0.99 14.20
C SER A 82 3.84 -0.32 13.25
N ILE A 83 4.32 0.69 12.51
CA ILE A 83 3.52 1.40 11.50
C ILE A 83 3.23 0.46 10.32
N LYS A 84 1.98 0.44 9.87
CA LYS A 84 1.52 -0.41 8.77
C LYS A 84 1.07 0.45 7.60
N PRO A 85 1.18 -0.04 6.35
CA PRO A 85 0.51 0.59 5.21
C PRO A 85 -0.98 0.78 5.50
N SER A 86 -1.55 1.86 4.99
CA SER A 86 -2.97 2.17 5.14
C SER A 86 -3.52 2.74 3.84
N PRO A 87 -4.85 2.91 3.72
CA PRO A 87 -5.45 3.48 2.51
C PRO A 87 -4.89 4.87 2.20
N LYS A 88 -4.57 5.68 3.22
CA LYS A 88 -4.15 7.07 3.06
C LYS A 88 -2.68 7.34 3.42
N ALA A 89 -1.92 6.29 3.75
CA ALA A 89 -0.50 6.40 4.02
C ALA A 89 0.29 5.29 3.31
N TYR A 90 1.27 5.70 2.52
CA TYR A 90 2.29 4.78 2.03
C TYR A 90 3.30 4.52 3.13
N VAL A 91 3.58 3.24 3.40
CA VAL A 91 4.57 2.82 4.38
C VAL A 91 5.42 1.72 3.75
N LYS A 92 6.74 1.93 3.72
CA LYS A 92 7.68 0.95 3.19
C LYS A 92 8.86 0.80 4.12
N TYR A 93 9.12 -0.45 4.50
CA TYR A 93 10.30 -0.85 5.23
C TYR A 93 11.41 -1.28 4.25
N THR A 94 12.65 -1.03 4.63
CA THR A 94 13.87 -1.39 3.88
C THR A 94 15.01 -1.67 4.87
N ASP A 95 16.17 -2.08 4.37
CA ASP A 95 17.40 -2.31 5.16
C ASP A 95 17.18 -3.33 6.29
N GLY A 96 16.62 -4.50 6.00
CA GLY A 96 16.34 -5.49 7.05
C GLY A 96 15.29 -4.99 8.06
N TYR A 97 14.32 -4.21 7.59
CA TYR A 97 13.34 -3.49 8.40
C TYR A 97 13.92 -2.39 9.31
N ALA A 98 15.21 -2.07 9.25
CA ALA A 98 15.82 -1.05 10.11
C ALA A 98 15.53 0.40 9.65
N SER A 99 15.03 0.57 8.43
CA SER A 99 14.62 1.86 7.87
C SER A 99 13.17 1.81 7.40
N ARG A 100 12.46 2.92 7.52
CA ARG A 100 11.10 3.07 6.98
C ARG A 100 10.85 4.45 6.39
N ALA A 101 10.02 4.47 5.36
CA ALA A 101 9.45 5.69 4.81
C ALA A 101 7.95 5.70 5.01
N VAL A 102 7.41 6.82 5.48
CA VAL A 102 5.99 7.08 5.63
C VAL A 102 5.65 8.32 4.82
N VAL A 103 4.72 8.20 3.89
CA VAL A 103 4.10 9.34 3.20
C VAL A 103 2.64 9.37 3.62
N ASP A 104 2.30 10.38 4.40
CA ASP A 104 0.93 10.64 4.80
C ASP A 104 0.29 11.58 3.78
N PHE A 105 -0.67 11.07 3.01
CA PHE A 105 -1.30 11.82 1.94
C PHE A 105 -2.32 12.84 2.45
N GLU A 106 -2.85 12.67 3.67
CA GLU A 106 -3.78 13.61 4.32
C GLU A 106 -3.04 14.80 4.90
N THR A 107 -2.03 14.56 5.73
CA THR A 107 -1.25 15.64 6.35
C THR A 107 -0.24 16.26 5.39
N GLY A 108 0.08 15.55 4.29
CA GLY A 108 1.07 16.00 3.33
C GLY A 108 2.48 15.97 3.88
N VAL A 109 2.77 15.07 4.82
CA VAL A 109 4.09 14.95 5.46
C VAL A 109 4.77 13.65 5.03
N VAL A 110 6.02 13.77 4.61
CA VAL A 110 6.91 12.63 4.41
C VAL A 110 7.85 12.53 5.59
N ARG A 111 7.92 11.34 6.22
CA ARG A 111 8.88 11.01 7.26
C ARG A 111 9.71 9.81 6.83
N VAL A 112 11.02 9.97 6.85
CA VAL A 112 11.98 8.88 6.62
C VAL A 112 12.77 8.66 7.88
N GLU A 113 12.71 7.45 8.43
CA GLU A 113 13.35 7.07 9.68
C GLU A 113 14.32 5.92 9.46
N SER A 114 15.42 5.91 10.20
CA SER A 114 16.33 4.78 10.25
C SER A 114 16.97 4.63 11.62
N GLN A 115 17.15 3.37 12.01
CA GLN A 115 17.93 2.99 13.19
C GLN A 115 19.43 3.16 12.94
N HIS A 116 19.87 3.26 11.68
CA HIS A 116 21.25 3.56 11.33
C HIS A 116 21.32 4.78 10.41
N LYS A 117 21.88 5.88 10.93
CA LYS A 117 21.87 7.20 10.27
C LYS A 117 22.42 7.17 8.84
N GLN A 118 23.39 6.29 8.54
CA GLN A 118 23.98 6.17 7.21
C GLN A 118 22.98 5.74 6.12
N HIS A 119 21.90 5.04 6.46
CA HIS A 119 20.91 4.59 5.48
C HIS A 119 19.92 5.68 5.08
N LEU A 120 19.75 6.74 5.91
CA LEU A 120 18.76 7.79 5.65
C LEU A 120 18.87 8.39 4.25
N LYS A 121 20.08 8.59 3.73
CA LYS A 121 20.28 9.16 2.39
C LYS A 121 19.63 8.28 1.32
N GLN A 122 19.90 6.97 1.36
CA GLN A 122 19.36 6.03 0.39
C GLN A 122 17.85 5.85 0.58
N SER A 123 17.37 5.77 1.82
CA SER A 123 15.93 5.69 2.10
C SER A 123 15.16 6.91 1.60
N ILE A 124 15.73 8.13 1.72
CA ILE A 124 15.14 9.34 1.14
C ILE A 124 15.10 9.25 -0.38
N ILE A 125 16.20 8.85 -1.03
CA ILE A 125 16.26 8.70 -2.49
C ILE A 125 15.20 7.71 -2.98
N ASN A 126 15.14 6.53 -2.36
CA ASN A 126 14.16 5.51 -2.68
C ASN A 126 12.74 6.05 -2.52
N THR A 127 12.44 6.76 -1.43
CA THR A 127 11.11 7.35 -1.20
C THR A 127 10.72 8.37 -2.28
N LEU A 128 11.65 9.26 -2.64
CA LEU A 128 11.42 10.29 -3.66
C LEU A 128 11.20 9.71 -5.06
N LEU A 129 11.75 8.52 -5.30
CA LEU A 129 11.75 7.85 -6.60
C LEU A 129 10.88 6.59 -6.63
N THR A 130 10.13 6.32 -5.56
CA THR A 130 9.17 5.21 -5.51
C THR A 130 8.25 5.33 -6.72
N PRO A 131 8.07 4.27 -7.52
CA PRO A 131 7.30 4.34 -8.76
C PRO A 131 5.84 4.68 -8.48
N SER A 132 5.14 5.23 -9.45
CA SER A 132 3.71 5.47 -9.32
C SER A 132 2.84 4.24 -9.61
N ASN A 133 3.39 3.24 -10.32
CA ASN A 133 2.77 1.93 -10.48
C ASN A 133 3.08 1.04 -9.25
N PRO A 134 2.05 0.57 -8.51
CA PRO A 134 2.27 -0.26 -7.33
C PRO A 134 2.65 -1.72 -7.61
N GLU A 135 2.42 -2.26 -8.82
CA GLU A 135 2.55 -3.69 -9.11
C GLU A 135 3.95 -4.28 -8.83
N GLY A 136 5.01 -3.47 -8.97
CA GLY A 136 6.39 -3.89 -8.73
C GLY A 136 6.90 -3.69 -7.31
N VAL A 137 6.09 -3.16 -6.39
CA VAL A 137 6.54 -2.76 -5.05
C VAL A 137 5.79 -3.55 -3.98
N ASP A 138 6.53 -4.40 -3.28
CA ASP A 138 6.03 -5.11 -2.11
C ASP A 138 6.09 -4.23 -0.86
N LEU A 139 4.94 -3.79 -0.34
CA LEU A 139 4.84 -3.03 0.92
C LEU A 139 5.00 -3.89 2.19
N PHE A 140 4.86 -5.20 2.07
CA PHE A 140 4.91 -6.19 3.16
C PHE A 140 6.25 -6.92 3.22
N SER A 141 7.29 -6.34 2.63
CA SER A 141 8.67 -6.84 2.72
C SER A 141 9.65 -5.68 2.92
N ASP A 142 10.91 -6.01 3.17
CA ASP A 142 12.04 -5.09 3.20
C ASP A 142 12.80 -4.99 1.87
N GLN A 143 12.28 -5.62 0.81
CA GLN A 143 12.91 -5.61 -0.52
C GLN A 143 13.07 -4.18 -1.04
N GLU A 144 14.13 -3.94 -1.81
CA GLU A 144 14.37 -2.64 -2.43
C GLU A 144 13.25 -2.25 -3.40
N VAL A 145 13.06 -0.94 -3.54
CA VAL A 145 12.06 -0.38 -4.44
C VAL A 145 12.68 -0.32 -5.85
N PRO A 146 12.08 -0.96 -6.87
CA PRO A 146 12.54 -0.81 -8.25
C PRO A 146 12.41 0.65 -8.69
N LEU A 147 13.50 1.22 -9.19
CA LEU A 147 13.57 2.60 -9.67
C LEU A 147 13.60 2.62 -11.20
N GLY A 148 13.04 3.68 -11.80
CA GLY A 148 13.11 3.90 -13.26
C GLY A 148 11.83 4.46 -13.85
N ASP A 149 10.69 4.11 -13.27
CA ASP A 149 9.37 4.62 -13.67
C ASP A 149 9.16 6.07 -13.21
N GLU A 150 8.06 6.67 -13.66
CA GLU A 150 7.61 7.96 -13.13
C GLU A 150 7.34 7.86 -11.62
N PRO A 151 8.01 8.68 -10.78
CA PRO A 151 7.82 8.62 -9.34
C PRO A 151 6.41 9.00 -8.89
N LEU A 152 5.93 8.31 -7.86
CA LEU A 152 4.69 8.61 -7.15
C LEU A 152 4.62 10.08 -6.74
N LEU A 153 5.72 10.61 -6.21
CA LEU A 153 5.81 11.95 -5.63
C LEU A 153 6.21 13.04 -6.63
N PHE A 154 6.26 12.71 -7.93
CA PHE A 154 6.56 13.68 -8.98
C PHE A 154 5.49 14.80 -8.99
N ASN A 155 5.94 16.06 -9.02
CA ASN A 155 5.12 17.27 -8.84
C ASN A 155 4.35 17.39 -7.52
N GLN A 156 4.52 16.45 -6.59
CA GLN A 156 4.01 16.54 -5.22
C GLN A 156 5.11 16.99 -4.25
N ILE A 157 6.37 16.87 -4.65
CA ILE A 157 7.53 17.34 -3.89
C ILE A 157 8.44 18.10 -4.83
N VAL A 158 8.98 19.20 -4.32
CA VAL A 158 10.03 19.97 -4.96
C VAL A 158 11.27 19.98 -4.08
N ASP A 159 12.44 20.07 -4.70
CA ASP A 159 13.70 20.22 -3.99
C ASP A 159 13.90 21.68 -3.50
N GLN A 160 15.06 21.96 -2.91
CA GLN A 160 15.41 23.29 -2.42
C GLN A 160 15.45 24.38 -3.50
N ASP A 161 15.52 24.01 -4.78
CA ASP A 161 15.47 24.95 -5.91
C ASP A 161 14.03 25.11 -6.46
N SER A 162 13.02 24.62 -5.72
CA SER A 162 11.61 24.55 -6.13
C SER A 162 11.39 23.76 -7.43
N LYS A 163 12.22 22.75 -7.70
CA LYS A 163 12.09 21.90 -8.89
C LYS A 163 11.53 20.52 -8.56
N PRO A 164 10.61 19.96 -9.38
CA PRO A 164 10.13 18.60 -9.22
C PRO A 164 11.26 17.57 -9.29
N ILE A 165 11.11 16.48 -8.54
CA ILE A 165 12.11 15.43 -8.41
C ILE A 165 11.66 14.20 -9.20
N ARG A 166 12.39 13.89 -10.28
CA ARG A 166 12.18 12.69 -11.12
C ARG A 166 13.41 11.80 -11.22
N TRP A 167 14.60 12.38 -11.09
CA TRP A 167 15.85 11.73 -11.45
C TRP A 167 16.71 11.45 -10.23
N ALA A 168 17.44 10.33 -10.27
CA ALA A 168 18.34 9.88 -9.21
C ALA A 168 19.32 10.96 -8.74
N TRP A 169 19.95 11.68 -9.67
CA TRP A 169 20.90 12.75 -9.32
C TRP A 169 20.24 13.87 -8.51
N ARG A 170 19.01 14.26 -8.86
CA ARG A 170 18.29 15.35 -8.18
C ARG A 170 17.77 14.88 -6.82
N ALA A 171 17.24 13.66 -6.75
CA ALA A 171 16.86 13.04 -5.48
C ALA A 171 18.06 12.93 -4.53
N GLY A 172 19.23 12.50 -5.02
CA GLY A 172 20.46 12.42 -4.22
C GLY A 172 20.98 13.77 -3.74
N ARG A 173 20.82 14.82 -4.55
CA ARG A 173 21.13 16.20 -4.16
C ARG A 173 20.18 16.71 -3.07
N TYR A 174 18.87 16.48 -3.24
CA TYR A 174 17.87 16.90 -2.25
C TYR A 174 18.03 16.11 -0.93
N ALA A 175 18.30 14.81 -0.99
CA ALA A 175 18.61 14.00 0.19
C ALA A 175 19.84 14.54 0.94
N SER A 176 20.91 14.88 0.23
CA SER A 176 22.10 15.51 0.83
C SER A 176 21.76 16.87 1.47
N TYR A 177 20.94 17.68 0.79
CA TYR A 177 20.46 18.96 1.33
C TYR A 177 19.68 18.77 2.63
N LEU A 178 18.70 17.87 2.65
CA LEU A 178 17.89 17.58 3.84
C LEU A 178 18.77 17.14 5.02
N LEU A 179 19.73 16.24 4.78
CA LEU A 179 20.64 15.76 5.83
C LEU A 179 21.60 16.86 6.31
N SER A 180 22.00 17.80 5.44
CA SER A 180 22.85 18.94 5.83
C SER A 180 22.14 19.94 6.74
N LYS A 181 20.80 20.03 6.66
CA LYS A 181 19.97 20.83 7.58
C LYS A 181 19.82 20.21 8.96
N GLY A 182 20.30 18.98 9.13
CA GLY A 182 20.26 18.23 10.37
C GLY A 182 19.21 17.12 10.34
N THR A 183 19.49 16.07 11.11
CA THR A 183 18.58 14.95 11.34
C THR A 183 18.00 15.08 12.74
N LYS A 184 16.69 14.88 12.88
CA LYS A 184 16.06 14.76 14.20
C LYS A 184 16.32 13.35 14.76
N THR A 185 16.23 13.19 16.07
CA THR A 185 16.35 11.89 16.72
C THR A 185 15.25 11.67 17.74
N ARG A 186 14.83 10.43 17.93
CA ARG A 186 13.91 10.02 18.99
C ARG A 186 14.30 8.65 19.55
N GLN A 187 13.73 8.27 20.69
CA GLN A 187 13.91 6.95 21.27
C GLN A 187 12.66 6.09 21.04
N ILE A 188 12.87 4.82 20.72
CA ILE A 188 11.83 3.80 20.64
C ILE A 188 12.09 2.74 21.72
N SER A 189 11.02 2.13 22.22
CA SER A 189 11.10 1.00 23.15
C SER A 189 11.12 -0.30 22.36
N MET A 190 12.20 -1.06 22.49
CA MET A 190 12.33 -2.38 21.88
C MET A 190 11.52 -3.43 22.68
N PRO A 191 11.20 -4.59 22.08
CA PRO A 191 10.46 -5.65 22.78
C PRO A 191 11.16 -6.19 24.04
N ASP A 192 12.49 -6.09 24.12
CA ASP A 192 13.30 -6.47 25.28
C ASP A 192 13.38 -5.37 26.36
N GLY A 193 12.65 -4.26 26.18
CA GLY A 193 12.63 -3.11 27.08
C GLY A 193 13.77 -2.11 26.86
N GLN A 194 14.75 -2.42 26.00
CA GLN A 194 15.84 -1.49 25.71
C GLN A 194 15.36 -0.28 24.92
N LYS A 195 15.99 0.88 25.15
CA LYS A 195 15.75 2.09 24.38
C LYS A 195 16.69 2.13 23.19
N LYS A 196 16.15 2.23 21.98
CA LYS A 196 16.93 2.38 20.75
C LYS A 196 16.76 3.79 20.19
N ARG A 197 17.86 4.39 19.76
CA ARG A 197 17.84 5.72 19.12
C ARG A 197 17.55 5.58 17.63
N VAL A 198 16.58 6.33 17.14
CA VAL A 198 16.19 6.43 15.74
C VAL A 198 16.51 7.83 15.23
N SER A 199 17.08 7.93 14.04
CA SER A 199 17.27 9.20 13.33
C SER A 199 16.21 9.34 12.25
N TYR A 200 15.74 10.56 12.02
CA TYR A 200 14.72 10.81 11.00
C TYR A 200 14.84 12.19 10.38
N VAL A 201 14.22 12.29 9.19
CA VAL A 201 14.02 13.53 8.45
C VAL A 201 12.54 13.64 8.09
N GLU A 202 12.03 14.86 8.14
CA GLU A 202 10.68 15.19 7.67
C GLU A 202 10.74 16.29 6.63
N PHE A 203 9.90 16.17 5.62
CA PHE A 203 9.72 17.21 4.62
C PHE A 203 8.27 17.20 4.11
N PRO A 204 7.71 18.38 3.80
CA PRO A 204 6.33 18.47 3.35
C PRO A 204 6.20 18.13 1.87
N LEU A 205 5.03 17.63 1.50
CA LEU A 205 4.51 17.75 0.15
C LEU A 205 4.16 19.22 -0.14
N VAL A 206 4.08 19.59 -1.42
CA VAL A 206 3.61 20.92 -1.82
C VAL A 206 2.15 21.12 -1.43
N GLN A 207 1.74 22.35 -1.08
CA GLN A 207 0.37 22.65 -0.60
C GLN A 207 -0.76 22.08 -1.48
N GLN A 208 -0.57 22.04 -2.81
CA GLN A 208 -1.55 21.54 -3.76
C GLN A 208 -1.38 20.05 -4.09
N HIS A 209 -0.68 19.27 -3.26
CA HIS A 209 -0.40 17.85 -3.53
C HIS A 209 -1.68 17.03 -3.80
N SER A 210 -2.77 17.32 -3.09
CA SER A 210 -4.05 16.63 -3.27
C SER A 210 -4.62 16.88 -4.68
N LEU A 211 -4.58 18.15 -5.13
CA LEU A 211 -5.01 18.51 -6.49
C LEU A 211 -4.15 17.83 -7.55
N THR A 212 -2.81 17.82 -7.38
CA THR A 212 -1.90 17.12 -8.29
C THR A 212 -2.25 15.64 -8.43
N ARG A 213 -2.54 14.94 -7.31
CA ARG A 213 -2.97 13.53 -7.36
C ARG A 213 -4.34 13.37 -8.01
N LYS A 214 -5.32 14.23 -7.66
CA LYS A 214 -6.66 14.21 -8.27
C LYS A 214 -6.59 14.35 -9.79
N HIS A 215 -5.75 15.26 -10.30
CA HIS A 215 -5.54 15.45 -11.74
C HIS A 215 -4.96 14.21 -12.42
N LYS A 216 -4.07 13.45 -11.76
CA LYS A 216 -3.49 12.22 -12.32
C LYS A 216 -4.56 11.18 -12.71
N TYR A 217 -5.69 11.16 -12.00
CA TYR A 217 -6.78 10.21 -12.24
C TYR A 217 -7.96 10.78 -13.01
N ALA A 218 -7.90 12.05 -13.44
CA ALA A 218 -9.04 12.73 -14.05
C ALA A 218 -9.59 12.03 -15.29
N VAL A 219 -8.72 11.57 -16.19
CA VAL A 219 -9.15 10.85 -17.40
C VAL A 219 -9.96 9.60 -17.07
N TYR A 220 -9.58 8.85 -16.03
CA TYR A 220 -10.32 7.66 -15.61
C TYR A 220 -11.63 8.01 -14.94
N VAL A 221 -11.63 9.00 -14.05
CA VAL A 221 -12.83 9.45 -13.35
C VAL A 221 -13.88 9.94 -14.34
N GLU A 222 -13.52 10.83 -15.27
CA GLU A 222 -14.45 11.36 -16.27
C GLU A 222 -15.01 10.25 -17.17
N ARG A 223 -14.13 9.35 -17.65
CA ARG A 223 -14.54 8.23 -18.52
C ARG A 223 -15.56 7.31 -17.84
N TYR A 224 -15.27 6.85 -16.62
CA TYR A 224 -16.13 5.88 -15.94
C TYR A 224 -17.37 6.53 -15.31
N ALA A 225 -17.27 7.79 -14.86
CA ALA A 225 -18.45 8.55 -14.43
C ALA A 225 -19.47 8.70 -15.57
N ALA A 226 -19.00 9.06 -16.78
CA ALA A 226 -19.87 9.15 -17.95
C ALA A 226 -20.47 7.78 -18.34
N ALA A 227 -19.65 6.72 -18.35
CA ALA A 227 -20.11 5.37 -18.71
C ALA A 227 -21.22 4.85 -17.78
N TYR A 228 -21.11 5.11 -16.47
CA TYR A 228 -22.08 4.65 -15.47
C TYR A 228 -23.10 5.71 -15.06
N LYS A 229 -23.16 6.84 -15.77
CA LYS A 229 -24.08 7.98 -15.50
C LYS A 229 -23.99 8.49 -14.05
N LEU A 230 -22.79 8.52 -13.50
CA LEU A 230 -22.48 9.07 -12.18
C LEU A 230 -21.97 10.50 -12.31
N SER A 231 -22.14 11.30 -11.27
CA SER A 231 -21.46 12.60 -11.18
C SER A 231 -19.95 12.38 -10.98
N PRO A 232 -19.07 13.00 -11.78
CA PRO A 232 -17.63 12.95 -11.54
C PRO A 232 -17.24 13.40 -10.13
N ALA A 233 -17.96 14.40 -9.58
CA ALA A 233 -17.75 14.88 -8.22
C ALA A 233 -17.99 13.78 -7.16
N LEU A 234 -18.98 12.91 -7.35
CA LEU A 234 -19.23 11.78 -6.46
C LEU A 234 -18.08 10.78 -6.51
N VAL A 235 -17.61 10.43 -7.70
CA VAL A 235 -16.49 9.49 -7.87
C VAL A 235 -15.22 10.04 -7.23
N TYR A 236 -14.93 11.33 -7.43
CA TYR A 236 -13.82 12.00 -6.76
C TYR A 236 -13.95 11.98 -5.24
N ALA A 237 -15.13 12.29 -4.70
CA ALA A 237 -15.37 12.31 -3.26
C ALA A 237 -15.14 10.92 -2.62
N ILE A 238 -15.56 9.85 -3.31
CA ILE A 238 -15.30 8.47 -2.86
C ILE A 238 -13.80 8.19 -2.85
N ILE A 239 -13.08 8.45 -3.96
CA ILE A 239 -11.63 8.19 -4.02
C ILE A 239 -10.88 8.97 -2.94
N GLU A 240 -11.23 10.24 -2.75
CA GLU A 240 -10.62 11.11 -1.74
C GLU A 240 -10.84 10.58 -0.32
N THR A 241 -12.08 10.16 -0.03
CA THR A 241 -12.47 9.62 1.29
C THR A 241 -11.79 8.28 1.56
N GLU A 242 -11.69 7.41 0.56
CA GLU A 242 -11.21 6.05 0.72
C GLU A 242 -9.68 5.97 0.76
N SER A 243 -8.97 6.69 -0.12
CA SER A 243 -7.52 6.55 -0.28
C SER A 243 -6.76 7.87 -0.35
N ASN A 244 -7.46 9.00 -0.47
CA ASN A 244 -6.84 10.28 -0.80
C ASN A 244 -5.95 10.20 -2.06
N PHE A 245 -6.43 9.45 -3.05
CA PHE A 245 -5.76 9.18 -4.33
C PHE A 245 -4.42 8.44 -4.19
N ASN A 246 -4.28 7.61 -3.17
CA ASN A 246 -3.11 6.75 -2.97
C ASN A 246 -3.22 5.47 -3.83
N PRO A 247 -2.36 5.26 -4.85
CA PRO A 247 -2.38 4.01 -5.63
C PRO A 247 -1.88 2.81 -4.81
N TYR A 248 -1.14 3.04 -3.73
CA TYR A 248 -0.66 2.04 -2.78
C TYR A 248 -1.66 1.76 -1.66
N ALA A 249 -2.91 2.19 -1.80
CA ALA A 249 -3.93 2.04 -0.78
C ALA A 249 -4.24 0.55 -0.52
N VAL A 250 -3.76 0.07 0.62
CA VAL A 250 -4.10 -1.24 1.14
C VAL A 250 -4.73 -1.04 2.51
N SER A 251 -5.99 -1.44 2.65
CA SER A 251 -6.61 -1.47 3.97
C SER A 251 -6.30 -2.77 4.70
N TRP A 252 -6.50 -2.68 6.01
CA TRP A 252 -6.55 -3.85 6.85
C TRP A 252 -7.74 -4.74 6.49
N VAL A 253 -8.82 -4.13 5.97
CA VAL A 253 -10.09 -4.66 5.40
C VAL A 253 -9.85 -5.09 3.93
N PRO A 254 -10.63 -5.97 3.29
CA PRO A 254 -10.23 -6.56 2.00
C PRO A 254 -10.40 -5.61 0.81
N ALA A 255 -10.04 -4.36 0.98
CA ALA A 255 -10.37 -3.25 0.11
C ALA A 255 -9.11 -2.73 -0.56
N TYR A 256 -9.17 -2.57 -1.88
CA TYR A 256 -7.98 -2.30 -2.72
C TYR A 256 -8.09 -1.03 -3.53
N GLY A 257 -6.94 -0.36 -3.67
CA GLY A 257 -6.74 0.71 -4.62
C GLY A 257 -7.52 1.97 -4.26
N LEU A 258 -7.68 2.83 -5.26
CA LEU A 258 -8.14 4.21 -5.09
C LEU A 258 -9.53 4.34 -4.44
N MET A 259 -10.43 3.42 -4.78
CA MET A 259 -11.81 3.41 -4.26
C MET A 259 -12.03 2.33 -3.18
N GLN A 260 -10.97 1.65 -2.75
CA GLN A 260 -11.05 0.61 -1.72
C GLN A 260 -12.14 -0.44 -2.04
N ILE A 261 -12.09 -1.01 -3.24
CA ILE A 261 -13.08 -2.02 -3.66
C ILE A 261 -12.79 -3.36 -2.98
N VAL A 262 -13.81 -3.97 -2.41
CA VAL A 262 -13.75 -5.32 -1.84
C VAL A 262 -14.13 -6.35 -2.91
N PRO A 263 -13.21 -7.23 -3.36
CA PRO A 263 -13.48 -8.15 -4.46
C PRO A 263 -14.65 -9.10 -4.21
N THR A 264 -14.80 -9.59 -2.96
CA THR A 264 -15.82 -10.57 -2.59
C THR A 264 -17.23 -10.01 -2.52
N THR A 265 -17.40 -8.69 -2.48
CA THR A 265 -18.70 -8.01 -2.41
C THR A 265 -18.85 -7.09 -3.61
N ALA A 266 -18.48 -5.82 -3.48
CA ALA A 266 -18.64 -4.81 -4.53
C ALA A 266 -17.97 -5.21 -5.86
N GLY A 267 -16.83 -5.90 -5.82
CA GLY A 267 -16.18 -6.42 -7.02
C GLY A 267 -16.99 -7.52 -7.73
N ARG A 268 -17.56 -8.44 -6.96
CA ARG A 268 -18.43 -9.50 -7.46
C ARG A 268 -19.73 -8.93 -8.03
N ASP A 269 -20.40 -8.07 -7.27
CA ASP A 269 -21.65 -7.43 -7.69
C ASP A 269 -21.42 -6.62 -8.97
N ALA A 270 -20.32 -5.87 -9.06
CA ALA A 270 -19.96 -5.15 -10.28
C ALA A 270 -19.74 -6.10 -11.46
N PHE A 271 -19.03 -7.22 -11.26
CA PHE A 271 -18.82 -8.20 -12.33
C PHE A 271 -20.15 -8.78 -12.85
N GLU A 272 -21.06 -9.15 -11.94
CA GLU A 272 -22.39 -9.71 -12.26
C GLU A 272 -23.35 -8.68 -12.88
N LEU A 273 -23.15 -7.38 -12.64
CA LEU A 273 -23.98 -6.31 -13.21
C LEU A 273 -23.45 -5.79 -14.56
N ILE A 274 -22.14 -5.92 -14.81
CA ILE A 274 -21.48 -5.41 -16.02
C ILE A 274 -21.40 -6.48 -17.12
N HIS A 275 -21.34 -7.78 -16.76
CA HIS A 275 -21.26 -8.92 -17.69
C HIS A 275 -22.51 -9.80 -17.59
#